data_AF-A0A168PHN5-F1
#
_entry.id   AF-A0A168PHN5-F1
#
_cell.length_a   1.000
_cell.length_b   1.000
_cell.length_c   1.000
_cell.angle_alpha   90.00
_cell.angle_beta   90.00
_cell.angle_gamma   90.00
#
_symmetry.space_group_name_H-M   'P 1'
#
loop_
_entity.id
_entity.type
_entity.pdbx_description
1 polymer ?
#
loop_
_entity_poly.entity_id
_entity_poly.type
_entity_poly.pdbx_seq_one_letter_code
_entity_poly.pdbx_strand_id
1 'polypeptide(L)'
;MIDGLRPLASSLTSTLLKSLINEFPSLDEQLDYFDNAFIVTELEIDYRKVTVIIPKEGVNNEWDDLNDQITSMKTAFNKHLAQMKLELKCAKLVYKDMGKEIYQIEVPKAVEVPNSWIKRSDTKTVNRYWNATLEDMIPRYKELLEIKNAYTKSFYAQVFGEFDDKYTMWQSAVLQLAHLDALLGLAQGSIRLGGRRDV
;
A
#
# COMPACT_ATOMS: atom_id res chain seq x y z
N MET A 1 -27.48 3.47 -0.57
CA MET A 1 -28.38 2.36 -0.15
C MET A 1 -29.63 2.88 0.57
N ILE A 2 -29.51 3.79 1.56
CA ILE A 2 -30.67 4.50 2.14
C ILE A 2 -31.16 5.66 1.27
N ASP A 3 -30.32 6.23 0.41
CA ASP A 3 -30.73 7.31 -0.51
C ASP A 3 -31.84 6.90 -1.48
N GLY A 4 -31.91 5.61 -1.84
CA GLY A 4 -33.00 5.04 -2.62
C GLY A 4 -34.35 5.02 -1.89
N LEU A 5 -34.35 5.15 -0.56
CA LEU A 5 -35.55 5.22 0.28
C LEU A 5 -36.03 6.67 0.52
N ARG A 6 -35.20 7.68 0.24
CA ARG A 6 -35.56 9.10 0.41
C ARG A 6 -36.85 9.50 -0.32
N PRO A 7 -37.11 9.06 -1.57
CA PRO A 7 -38.37 9.38 -2.25
C PRO A 7 -39.60 8.83 -1.51
N LEU A 8 -39.46 7.68 -0.84
CA LEU A 8 -40.54 7.02 -0.10
C LEU A 8 -40.83 7.70 1.24
N ALA A 9 -39.89 8.46 1.81
CA ALA A 9 -40.05 9.11 3.11
C ALA A 9 -41.30 10.00 3.20
N SER A 10 -41.68 10.65 2.10
CA SER A 10 -42.88 11.50 2.02
C SER A 10 -44.20 10.73 2.23
N SER A 11 -44.23 9.46 1.80
CA SER A 11 -45.40 8.57 1.86
C SER A 11 -45.58 7.86 3.21
N LEU A 12 -44.55 7.85 4.06
CA LEU A 12 -44.59 7.17 5.35
C LEU A 12 -45.48 7.95 6.34
N THR A 13 -46.09 7.23 7.29
CA THR A 13 -46.84 7.86 8.39
C THR A 13 -45.97 8.05 9.64
N SER A 14 -45.08 7.10 9.93
CA SER A 14 -44.18 7.14 11.08
C SER A 14 -43.16 8.27 10.98
N THR A 15 -43.14 9.15 11.99
CA THR A 15 -42.17 10.24 12.13
C THR A 15 -40.75 9.71 12.36
N LEU A 16 -40.61 8.62 13.13
CA LEU A 16 -39.33 7.96 13.38
C LEU A 16 -38.73 7.40 12.09
N LEU A 17 -39.51 6.72 11.25
CA LEU A 17 -39.00 6.20 9.97
C LEU A 17 -38.59 7.33 9.02
N LYS A 18 -39.31 8.45 9.02
CA LYS A 18 -38.93 9.63 8.24
C LYS A 18 -37.60 10.21 8.69
N SER A 19 -37.39 10.36 10.01
CA SER A 19 -36.14 10.91 10.52
C SER A 19 -34.97 9.99 10.19
N LEU A 20 -35.10 8.68 10.39
CA LEU A 20 -34.06 7.69 10.08
C LEU A 20 -33.67 7.66 8.59
N ILE A 21 -34.59 7.94 7.67
CA ILE A 21 -34.27 8.00 6.23
C ILE A 21 -33.63 9.35 5.86
N ASN A 22 -34.16 10.46 6.40
CA ASN A 22 -33.74 11.80 5.99
C ASN A 22 -32.42 12.23 6.65
N GLU A 23 -32.18 11.81 7.89
CA GLU A 23 -31.00 12.17 8.68
C GLU A 23 -29.82 11.22 8.44
N PHE A 24 -29.97 10.23 7.54
CA PHE A 24 -28.88 9.32 7.22
C PHE A 24 -27.71 10.09 6.61
N PRO A 25 -26.50 9.97 7.19
CA PRO A 25 -25.35 10.71 6.70
C PRO A 25 -24.98 10.24 5.28
N SER A 26 -24.58 11.19 4.44
CA SER A 26 -23.97 10.83 3.15
C SER A 26 -22.60 10.20 3.40
N LEU A 27 -22.37 9.02 2.82
CA LEU A 27 -21.10 8.29 2.95
C LEU A 27 -20.28 8.31 1.65
N ASP A 28 -20.88 8.76 0.54
CA ASP A 28 -20.36 8.55 -0.82
C ASP A 28 -18.95 9.11 -1.00
N GLU A 29 -18.71 10.34 -0.56
CA GLU A 29 -17.39 10.99 -0.66
C GLU A 29 -16.31 10.24 0.13
N GLN A 30 -16.64 9.79 1.34
CA GLN A 30 -15.66 9.09 2.18
C GLN A 30 -15.39 7.68 1.68
N LEU A 31 -16.43 6.97 1.22
CA LEU A 31 -16.27 5.65 0.62
C LEU A 31 -15.45 5.72 -0.68
N ASP A 32 -15.72 6.70 -1.54
CA ASP A 32 -14.94 6.92 -2.77
C ASP A 32 -13.49 7.26 -2.47
N TYR A 33 -13.24 8.08 -1.45
CA TYR A 33 -11.89 8.35 -0.97
C TYR A 33 -11.18 7.05 -0.56
N PHE A 34 -11.78 6.27 0.35
CA PHE A 34 -11.14 5.06 0.88
C PHE A 34 -10.96 3.96 -0.18
N ASP A 35 -11.88 3.84 -1.13
CA ASP A 35 -11.77 2.91 -2.27
C ASP A 35 -10.60 3.29 -3.18
N ASN A 36 -10.20 4.57 -3.21
CA ASN A 36 -9.17 5.10 -4.09
C ASN A 36 -7.85 5.45 -3.40
N ALA A 37 -7.81 5.59 -2.08
CA ALA A 37 -6.64 6.09 -1.37
C ALA A 37 -5.48 5.07 -1.29
N PHE A 38 -5.80 3.78 -1.13
CA PHE A 38 -4.80 2.76 -0.87
C PHE A 38 -5.10 1.40 -1.52
N ILE A 39 -4.11 0.51 -1.47
CA ILE A 39 -4.27 -0.90 -1.79
C ILE A 39 -3.72 -1.76 -0.66
N VAL A 40 -4.30 -2.96 -0.54
CA VAL A 40 -3.76 -4.03 0.30
C VAL A 40 -2.95 -4.96 -0.60
N THR A 41 -1.67 -5.16 -0.28
CA THR A 41 -0.77 -5.98 -1.09
C THR A 41 0.21 -6.75 -0.21
N GLU A 42 0.83 -7.80 -0.76
CA GLU A 42 1.93 -8.51 -0.13
C GLU A 42 3.27 -7.90 -0.58
N LEU A 43 4.10 -7.49 0.37
CA LEU A 43 5.47 -7.03 0.12
C LEU A 43 6.48 -7.84 0.93
N GLU A 44 7.71 -7.92 0.43
CA GLU A 44 8.84 -8.44 1.21
C GLU A 44 9.47 -7.30 2.02
N ILE A 45 9.36 -7.40 3.35
CA ILE A 45 9.90 -6.44 4.31
C ILE A 45 10.71 -7.25 5.32
N ASP A 46 11.95 -6.86 5.58
CA ASP A 46 12.88 -7.58 6.46
C ASP A 46 12.97 -9.09 6.16
N TYR A 47 13.01 -9.45 4.87
CA TYR A 47 13.06 -10.83 4.38
C TYR A 47 11.83 -11.69 4.75
N ARG A 48 10.70 -11.05 5.01
CA ARG A 48 9.42 -11.71 5.29
C ARG A 48 8.34 -11.14 4.38
N LYS A 49 7.46 -12.04 3.91
CA LYS A 49 6.23 -11.64 3.24
C LYS A 49 5.24 -11.12 4.26
N VAL A 50 4.79 -9.88 4.09
CA VAL A 50 3.84 -9.22 4.97
C VAL A 50 2.75 -8.59 4.12
N THR A 51 1.50 -8.81 4.51
CA THR A 51 0.35 -8.07 3.97
C THR A 51 0.36 -6.68 4.55
N VAL A 52 0.42 -5.67 3.70
CA VAL A 52 0.55 -4.26 4.07
C VAL A 52 -0.46 -3.41 3.31
N ILE A 53 -0.79 -2.27 3.88
CA ILE A 53 -1.55 -1.22 3.22
C ILE A 53 -0.53 -0.19 2.73
N ILE A 54 -0.64 0.21 1.46
CA ILE A 54 0.19 1.27 0.87
C ILE A 54 -0.67 2.24 0.07
N PRO A 55 -0.25 3.51 -0.08
CA PRO A 55 -0.94 4.46 -0.95
C PRO A 55 -1.03 3.94 -2.38
N LYS A 56 -2.14 4.27 -3.06
CA LYS A 56 -2.16 4.17 -4.53
C LYS A 56 -1.22 5.21 -5.12
N GLU A 57 -0.68 4.90 -6.30
CA GLU A 57 0.15 5.82 -7.06
C GLU A 57 -0.61 7.12 -7.33
N GLY A 58 0.04 8.26 -7.07
CA GLY A 58 -0.52 9.59 -7.28
C GLY A 58 -1.41 10.09 -6.14
N VAL A 59 -1.63 9.29 -5.08
CA VAL A 59 -2.42 9.71 -3.91
C VAL A 59 -1.55 10.40 -2.85
N ASN A 60 -0.32 9.95 -2.68
CA ASN A 60 0.55 10.42 -1.60
C ASN A 60 1.92 10.85 -2.15
N ASN A 61 2.15 12.16 -2.20
CA ASN A 61 3.37 12.74 -2.76
C ASN A 61 4.66 12.25 -2.08
N GLU A 62 4.65 12.00 -0.77
CA GLU A 62 5.83 11.50 -0.04
C GLU A 62 6.16 10.06 -0.46
N TRP A 63 5.13 9.22 -0.59
CA TRP A 63 5.28 7.85 -1.08
C TRP A 63 5.74 7.81 -2.54
N ASP A 64 5.15 8.65 -3.38
CA ASP A 64 5.47 8.72 -4.80
C ASP A 64 6.91 9.21 -5.01
N ASP A 65 7.33 10.28 -4.34
CA ASP A 65 8.72 10.78 -4.39
C ASP A 65 9.73 9.73 -3.89
N LEU A 66 9.41 9.02 -2.81
CA LEU A 66 10.27 7.95 -2.31
C LEU A 66 10.43 6.81 -3.33
N ASN A 67 9.34 6.43 -4.01
CA ASN A 67 9.37 5.42 -5.06
C ASN A 67 10.18 5.89 -6.29
N ASP A 68 10.07 7.17 -6.64
CA ASP A 68 10.83 7.78 -7.73
C ASP A 68 12.32 7.82 -7.43
N GLN A 69 12.71 8.18 -6.21
CA GLN A 69 14.10 8.15 -5.76
C GLN A 69 14.69 6.73 -5.84
N ILE A 70 13.94 5.72 -5.39
CA ILE A 70 14.35 4.30 -5.48
C ILE A 70 14.50 3.86 -6.94
N THR A 71 13.57 4.26 -7.80
CA THR A 71 13.59 3.93 -9.23
C THR A 71 14.75 4.61 -9.96
N SER A 72 15.05 5.87 -9.60
CA SER A 72 16.21 6.61 -10.08
C SER A 72 17.52 5.92 -9.68
N MET A 73 17.63 5.47 -8.43
CA MET A 73 18.80 4.70 -7.96
C MET A 73 18.98 3.38 -8.72
N LYS A 74 17.90 2.61 -8.93
CA LYS A 74 17.94 1.39 -9.75
C LYS A 74 18.42 1.68 -11.18
N THR A 75 17.96 2.78 -11.76
CA THR A 75 18.41 3.24 -13.08
C THR A 75 19.90 3.59 -13.08
N ALA A 76 20.38 4.27 -12.04
CA ALA A 76 21.80 4.57 -11.88
C ALA A 76 22.64 3.29 -11.75
N PHE A 77 22.20 2.28 -10.98
CA PHE A 77 22.89 0.99 -10.89
C PHE A 77 23.00 0.32 -12.26
N ASN A 78 21.91 0.31 -13.03
CA ASN A 78 21.90 -0.27 -14.38
C ASN A 78 22.85 0.45 -15.34
N LYS A 79 22.86 1.80 -15.31
CA LYS A 79 23.81 2.60 -16.09
C LYS A 79 25.25 2.31 -15.71
N HIS A 80 25.55 2.25 -14.41
CA HIS A 80 26.87 1.89 -13.90
C HIS A 80 27.30 0.50 -14.37
N LEU A 81 26.43 -0.51 -14.29
CA LEU A 81 26.75 -1.86 -14.76
C LEU A 81 27.04 -1.89 -16.27
N ALA A 82 26.25 -1.16 -17.06
CA ALA A 82 26.45 -1.05 -18.51
C ALA A 82 27.80 -0.40 -18.85
N GLN A 83 28.17 0.67 -18.14
CA GLN A 83 29.49 1.29 -18.26
C GLN A 83 30.60 0.29 -17.94
N MET A 84 30.46 -0.50 -16.88
CA MET A 84 31.48 -1.48 -16.49
C MET A 84 31.63 -2.63 -17.48
N LYS A 85 30.53 -3.07 -18.10
CA LYS A 85 30.57 -4.05 -19.20
C LYS A 85 31.39 -3.53 -20.38
N LEU A 86 31.28 -2.24 -20.69
CA LEU A 86 32.03 -1.62 -21.78
C LEU A 86 33.51 -1.48 -21.44
N GLU A 87 33.83 -0.95 -20.26
CA GLU A 87 35.21 -0.71 -19.81
C GLU A 87 36.01 -2.01 -19.71
N LEU A 88 35.42 -3.07 -19.15
CA LEU A 88 36.07 -4.38 -19.02
C LEU A 88 35.91 -5.27 -20.26
N LYS A 89 35.22 -4.78 -21.30
CA LYS A 89 34.88 -5.54 -22.52
C LYS A 89 34.26 -6.91 -22.20
N CYS A 90 33.42 -6.97 -21.16
CA CYS A 90 32.84 -8.21 -20.66
C CYS A 90 31.33 -8.06 -20.44
N ALA A 91 30.55 -8.60 -21.37
CA ALA A 91 29.08 -8.55 -21.30
C ALA A 91 28.48 -9.39 -20.15
N LYS A 92 29.26 -10.34 -19.61
CA LYS A 92 28.84 -11.29 -18.57
C LYS A 92 28.76 -10.69 -17.17
N LEU A 93 29.19 -9.44 -16.96
CA LEU A 93 29.05 -8.76 -15.68
C LEU A 93 27.58 -8.70 -15.27
N VAL A 94 27.30 -9.03 -14.02
CA VAL A 94 25.96 -8.91 -13.43
C VAL A 94 26.08 -8.46 -11.99
N TYR A 95 25.05 -7.79 -11.48
CA TYR A 95 24.93 -7.63 -10.04
C TYR A 95 24.42 -8.91 -9.39
N LYS A 96 24.94 -9.22 -8.22
CA LYS A 96 24.50 -10.31 -7.39
C LYS A 96 24.43 -9.90 -5.93
N ASP A 97 23.34 -10.28 -5.27
CA ASP A 97 23.17 -10.08 -3.85
C ASP A 97 23.65 -11.32 -3.08
N MET A 98 24.46 -11.08 -2.04
CA MET A 98 25.01 -12.09 -1.15
C MET A 98 24.52 -11.83 0.27
N GLY A 99 23.33 -12.33 0.58
CA GLY A 99 22.68 -12.08 1.86
C GLY A 99 22.44 -10.58 2.07
N LYS A 100 23.10 -9.99 3.08
CA LYS A 100 22.99 -8.55 3.39
C LYS A 100 23.88 -7.66 2.50
N GLU A 101 24.80 -8.25 1.75
CA GLU A 101 25.66 -7.52 0.82
C GLU A 101 25.06 -7.55 -0.59
N ILE A 102 24.28 -6.51 -0.89
CA ILE A 102 23.60 -6.34 -2.18
C ILE A 102 24.54 -5.77 -3.26
N TYR A 103 24.17 -5.92 -4.53
CA TYR A 103 24.81 -5.31 -5.69
C TYR A 103 26.32 -5.58 -5.82
N GLN A 104 26.81 -6.79 -5.47
CA GLN A 104 28.18 -7.16 -5.79
C GLN A 104 28.34 -7.36 -7.31
N ILE A 105 29.40 -6.81 -7.91
CA ILE A 105 29.70 -7.01 -9.33
C ILE A 105 30.32 -8.39 -9.49
N GLU A 106 29.60 -9.33 -10.10
CA GLU A 106 30.11 -10.66 -10.41
C GLU A 106 30.91 -10.62 -11.72
N VAL A 107 32.18 -11.01 -11.64
CA VAL A 107 33.16 -10.96 -12.73
C VAL A 107 33.80 -12.34 -12.91
N PRO A 108 33.85 -12.91 -14.14
CA PRO A 108 34.58 -14.16 -14.38
C PRO A 108 36.05 -14.04 -14.01
N LYS A 109 36.65 -15.08 -13.40
CA LYS A 109 38.07 -15.03 -12.96
C LYS A 109 39.08 -14.75 -14.07
N ALA A 110 38.71 -14.97 -15.33
CA ALA A 110 39.55 -14.69 -16.50
C ALA A 110 39.59 -13.19 -16.90
N VAL A 111 38.76 -12.35 -16.28
CA VAL A 111 38.70 -10.91 -16.56
C VAL A 111 39.49 -10.17 -15.48
N GLU A 112 40.46 -9.37 -15.90
CA GLU A 112 41.19 -8.48 -15.00
C GLU A 112 40.32 -7.27 -14.62
N VAL A 113 40.38 -6.90 -13.34
CA VAL A 113 39.67 -5.74 -12.80
C VAL A 113 40.67 -4.73 -12.24
N PRO A 114 40.32 -3.44 -12.14
CA PRO A 114 41.20 -2.44 -11.53
C PRO A 114 41.58 -2.82 -10.09
N ASN A 115 42.83 -2.55 -9.72
CA ASN A 115 43.34 -2.81 -8.36
C ASN A 115 42.61 -2.02 -7.27
N SER A 116 41.88 -0.96 -7.64
CA SER A 116 41.07 -0.17 -6.72
C SER A 116 39.78 -0.88 -6.28
N TRP A 117 39.40 -1.99 -6.93
CA TRP A 117 38.18 -2.72 -6.58
C TRP A 117 38.41 -3.59 -5.36
N ILE A 118 37.48 -3.56 -4.42
CA ILE A 118 37.53 -4.35 -3.20
C ILE A 118 36.78 -5.65 -3.42
N LYS A 119 37.51 -6.77 -3.34
CA LYS A 119 36.92 -8.12 -3.44
C LYS A 119 36.03 -8.38 -2.21
N ARG A 120 34.80 -8.80 -2.44
CA ARG A 120 33.80 -9.11 -1.40
C ARG A 120 33.58 -10.61 -1.22
N SER A 121 33.50 -11.36 -2.32
CA SER A 121 33.38 -12.82 -2.28
C SER A 121 33.93 -13.46 -3.55
N ASP A 122 34.05 -14.78 -3.59
CA ASP A 122 34.29 -15.53 -4.82
C ASP A 122 33.72 -16.93 -4.79
N THR A 123 33.72 -17.54 -5.97
CA THR A 123 33.44 -18.96 -6.17
C THR A 123 34.58 -19.58 -6.98
N LYS A 124 34.41 -20.83 -7.43
CA LYS A 124 35.36 -21.47 -8.34
C LYS A 124 35.51 -20.71 -9.67
N THR A 125 34.47 -20.04 -10.16
CA THR A 125 34.42 -19.50 -11.54
C THR A 125 34.37 -17.98 -11.62
N VAL A 126 33.94 -17.29 -10.56
CA VAL A 126 33.76 -15.83 -10.54
C VAL A 126 34.33 -15.22 -9.26
N ASN A 127 34.79 -13.98 -9.37
CA ASN A 127 35.08 -13.10 -8.24
C ASN A 127 33.97 -12.04 -8.15
N ARG A 128 33.68 -11.55 -6.95
CA ARG A 128 32.70 -10.48 -6.72
C ARG A 128 33.33 -9.29 -6.01
N TYR A 129 32.96 -8.09 -6.45
CA TYR A 129 33.60 -6.86 -6.01
C TYR A 129 32.62 -5.74 -5.74
N TRP A 130 33.06 -4.77 -4.94
CA TRP A 130 32.58 -3.39 -5.00
C TRP A 130 33.70 -2.48 -5.51
N ASN A 131 33.31 -1.44 -6.24
CA ASN A 131 34.17 -0.34 -6.61
C ASN A 131 33.75 0.92 -5.84
N ALA A 132 34.51 2.01 -5.97
CA ALA A 132 34.25 3.27 -5.26
C ALA A 132 32.83 3.81 -5.50
N THR A 133 32.30 3.66 -6.73
CA THR A 133 30.93 4.09 -7.05
C THR A 133 29.88 3.30 -6.27
N LEU A 134 30.04 1.99 -6.15
CA LEU A 134 29.12 1.16 -5.36
C LEU A 134 29.22 1.41 -3.86
N GLU A 135 30.42 1.76 -3.37
CA GLU A 135 30.60 2.13 -1.96
C GLU A 135 29.81 3.37 -1.56
N ASP A 136 29.51 4.27 -2.50
CA ASP A 136 28.62 5.43 -2.31
C ASP A 136 27.14 5.09 -2.58
N MET A 137 26.84 4.41 -3.69
CA MET A 137 25.46 4.16 -4.11
C MET A 137 24.71 3.17 -3.21
N ILE A 138 25.38 2.13 -2.70
CA ILE A 138 24.72 1.06 -1.94
C ILE A 138 24.20 1.55 -0.59
N PRO A 139 24.97 2.29 0.24
CA PRO A 139 24.45 2.87 1.48
C PRO A 139 23.21 3.74 1.26
N ARG A 140 23.26 4.64 0.28
CA ARG A 140 22.11 5.51 -0.06
C ARG A 140 20.89 4.71 -0.50
N TYR A 141 21.09 3.67 -1.31
CA TYR A 141 19.98 2.81 -1.72
C TYR A 141 19.38 2.03 -0.55
N LYS A 142 20.21 1.51 0.36
CA LYS A 142 19.75 0.84 1.57
C LYS A 142 18.96 1.79 2.47
N GLU A 143 19.42 3.01 2.65
CA GLU A 143 18.72 4.04 3.41
C GLU A 143 17.31 4.29 2.85
N LEU A 144 17.17 4.47 1.53
CA LEU A 144 15.86 4.62 0.89
C LEU A 144 14.96 3.40 1.09
N LEU A 145 15.51 2.18 1.05
CA LEU A 145 14.74 0.96 1.32
C LEU A 145 14.28 0.89 2.79
N GLU A 146 15.12 1.29 3.74
CA GLU A 146 14.74 1.34 5.16
C GLU A 146 13.65 2.39 5.41
N ILE A 147 13.76 3.58 4.79
CA ILE A 147 12.71 4.61 4.84
C ILE A 147 11.40 4.05 4.27
N LYS A 148 11.46 3.37 3.11
CA LYS A 148 10.27 2.76 2.50
C LYS A 148 9.65 1.68 3.38
N ASN A 149 10.47 0.83 4.00
CA ASN A 149 10.00 -0.19 4.93
C ASN A 149 9.35 0.44 6.17
N ALA A 150 9.95 1.49 6.73
CA ALA A 150 9.39 2.22 7.86
C ALA A 150 8.05 2.87 7.52
N TYR A 151 7.97 3.59 6.39
CA TYR A 151 6.75 4.20 5.89
C TYR A 151 5.64 3.16 5.71
N THR A 152 5.95 2.04 5.05
CA THR A 152 4.99 0.96 4.80
C THR A 152 4.46 0.37 6.10
N LYS A 153 5.34 0.23 7.11
CA LYS A 153 4.96 -0.27 8.44
C LYS A 153 4.10 0.72 9.21
N SER A 154 4.19 2.03 8.97
CA SER A 154 3.42 3.04 9.70
C SER A 154 2.16 3.51 8.97
N PHE A 155 2.04 3.30 7.66
CA PHE A 155 0.97 3.86 6.85
C PHE A 155 -0.44 3.43 7.29
N TYR A 156 -0.61 2.23 7.83
CA TYR A 156 -1.91 1.79 8.36
C TYR A 156 -2.45 2.73 9.44
N ALA A 157 -1.56 3.32 10.25
CA ALA A 157 -1.97 4.22 11.33
C ALA A 157 -2.51 5.54 10.77
N GLN A 158 -1.97 6.00 9.64
CA GLN A 158 -2.50 7.15 8.92
C GLN A 158 -3.91 6.85 8.38
N VAL A 159 -4.09 5.71 7.72
CA VAL A 159 -5.39 5.27 7.19
C VAL A 159 -6.43 5.17 8.31
N PHE A 160 -6.06 4.60 9.46
CA PHE A 160 -6.98 4.50 10.59
C PHE A 160 -7.28 5.85 11.25
N GLY A 161 -6.30 6.75 11.30
CA GLY A 161 -6.53 8.13 11.75
C GLY A 161 -7.52 8.86 10.86
N GLU A 162 -7.34 8.82 9.55
CA GLU A 162 -8.25 9.43 8.58
C GLU A 162 -9.67 8.84 8.66
N PHE A 163 -9.78 7.54 8.94
CA PHE A 163 -11.08 6.90 9.17
C PHE A 163 -11.73 7.37 10.48
N ASP A 164 -10.96 7.44 11.57
CA ASP A 164 -11.42 7.87 12.88
C ASP A 164 -11.84 9.35 12.93
N ASP A 165 -11.22 10.21 12.09
CA ASP A 165 -11.61 11.61 11.95
C ASP A 165 -13.09 11.80 11.54
N LYS A 166 -13.71 10.78 10.95
CA LYS A 166 -15.13 10.77 10.57
C LYS A 166 -15.99 9.91 11.50
N TYR A 167 -15.50 9.61 12.71
CA TYR A 167 -16.18 8.75 13.69
C TYR A 167 -17.66 9.07 13.90
N THR A 168 -18.01 10.34 14.07
CA THR A 168 -19.41 10.77 14.31
C THR A 168 -20.34 10.42 13.14
N MET A 169 -19.84 10.54 11.91
CA MET A 169 -20.55 10.16 10.69
C MET A 169 -20.76 8.64 10.64
N TRP A 170 -19.70 7.86 10.87
CA TRP A 170 -19.77 6.40 10.90
C TRP A 170 -20.70 5.88 11.99
N GLN A 171 -20.59 6.44 13.19
CA GLN A 171 -21.45 6.09 14.32
C GLN A 171 -22.92 6.40 14.02
N SER A 172 -23.22 7.57 13.46
CA SER A 172 -24.57 7.93 13.05
C SER A 172 -25.13 6.94 12.03
N ALA A 173 -24.35 6.58 11.01
CA ALA A 173 -24.76 5.61 10.00
C ALA A 173 -25.10 4.23 10.62
N VAL A 174 -24.22 3.72 11.48
CA VAL A 174 -24.41 2.42 12.17
C VAL A 174 -25.66 2.45 13.06
N LEU A 175 -25.85 3.50 13.86
CA LEU A 175 -27.01 3.62 14.74
C LEU A 175 -28.33 3.68 13.97
N GLN A 176 -28.37 4.46 12.89
CA GLN A 176 -29.57 4.56 12.07
C GLN A 176 -29.91 3.24 11.37
N LEU A 177 -28.90 2.53 10.86
CA LEU A 177 -29.09 1.19 10.29
C LEU A 177 -29.60 0.19 11.33
N ALA A 178 -29.04 0.21 12.55
CA ALA A 178 -29.50 -0.65 13.64
C ALA A 178 -30.96 -0.39 14.03
N HIS A 179 -31.38 0.88 14.08
CA HIS A 179 -32.78 1.23 14.31
C HIS A 179 -33.70 0.72 13.20
N LEU A 180 -33.31 0.89 11.94
CA LEU A 180 -34.09 0.39 10.81
C LEU A 180 -34.20 -1.13 10.82
N ASP A 181 -33.10 -1.84 11.10
CA ASP A 181 -33.06 -3.30 11.20
C ASP A 181 -34.01 -3.82 12.30
N ALA A 182 -33.98 -3.20 13.49
CA ALA A 182 -34.88 -3.54 14.59
C ALA A 182 -36.37 -3.32 14.21
N LEU A 183 -36.70 -2.21 13.56
CA LEU A 183 -38.07 -1.91 13.11
C LEU A 183 -38.54 -2.91 12.04
N LEU A 184 -37.67 -3.30 11.11
CA LEU A 184 -37.97 -4.33 10.12
C LEU A 184 -38.21 -5.69 10.78
N GLY A 185 -37.38 -6.06 11.76
CA GLY A 185 -37.56 -7.28 12.53
C GLY A 185 -38.90 -7.33 13.27
N LEU A 186 -39.29 -6.22 13.92
CA LEU A 186 -40.60 -6.10 14.57
C LEU A 186 -41.76 -6.18 13.57
N ALA A 187 -41.65 -5.52 12.41
CA ALA A 187 -42.66 -5.59 11.36
C ALA A 187 -42.84 -7.03 10.85
N GLN A 188 -41.74 -7.74 10.59
CA GLN A 188 -41.78 -9.16 10.19
C GLN A 188 -42.40 -10.04 11.29
N GLY A 189 -42.06 -9.80 12.55
CA GLY A 189 -42.66 -10.50 13.70
C GLY A 189 -44.17 -10.29 13.76
N SER A 190 -44.62 -9.03 13.62
CA SER A 190 -46.04 -8.67 13.61
C SER A 190 -46.81 -9.39 12.49
N ILE A 191 -46.26 -9.41 11.27
CA ILE A 191 -46.86 -10.12 10.12
C ILE A 191 -47.03 -11.61 10.42
N ARG A 192 -46.00 -12.26 10.99
CA ARG A 192 -46.00 -13.70 11.28
C ARG A 192 -46.94 -14.09 12.42
N LEU A 193 -47.14 -13.21 13.40
CA LEU A 193 -48.02 -13.44 14.54
C LEU A 193 -49.50 -13.21 14.25
N GLY A 194 -49.88 -13.05 12.97
CA GLY A 194 -51.27 -12.85 12.56
C GLY A 194 -51.65 -11.37 12.47
N GLY A 195 -50.69 -10.48 12.22
CA GLY A 195 -50.88 -9.08 11.85
C GLY A 195 -51.54 -8.91 10.48
N ARG A 196 -52.74 -9.48 10.33
CA ARG A 196 -53.77 -9.04 9.40
C ARG A 196 -55.11 -9.18 10.12
N ARG A 197 -55.63 -8.05 10.58
CA ARG A 197 -57.07 -7.82 10.75
C ARG A 197 -57.33 -6.43 10.15
N ASP A 198 -57.85 -6.44 8.92
CA ASP A 198 -58.84 -5.55 8.29
C ASP A 198 -58.83 -4.07 8.76
N VAL A 199 -58.75 -3.03 7.92
CA VAL A 199 -59.44 -2.69 6.66
C VAL A 199 -58.58 -1.71 5.87
#